data_AF-A0A2E4D7K0-F1
#
_entry.id   AF-A0A2E4D7K0-F1
#
_cell.length_a   1.000
_cell.length_b   1.000
_cell.length_c   1.000
_cell.angle_alpha   90.00
_cell.angle_beta   90.00
_cell.angle_gamma   90.00
#
_symmetry.space_group_name_H-M   'P 1'
#
loop_
_entity.id
_entity.type
_entity.pdbx_description
1 polymer ?
#
loop_
_entity_poly.entity_id
_entity_poly.type
_entity_poly.pdbx_seq_one_letter_code
_entity_poly.pdbx_strand_id
1 'polypeptide(L)'
;MKLQFLMTLFLLASIVQASVPEEKLVPVDHLYVPAGFDTNDNSEIVITGFLPNLCHKSPSSVVKRTGKKINIEVSSLYYHESNPFCPEMVVPFVETVKLGLLDKGNYEITVNGKSPWELNEKIAISESTSASVDDHHYAYVSYVDKETASGEVVLRGYNPSDCFELDRIEYLSNKKDALSVMPIMKQVRGFCPMKMVPFSYKWRVPTELSARKVLLHVRTMDGTSVNSVFYHQ
;
A
#
# COMPACT_ATOMS: atom_id res chain seq x y z
N MET A 1 -42.11 -59.50 32.10
CA MET A 1 -41.55 -59.59 30.74
C MET A 1 -41.97 -58.37 29.92
N LYS A 2 -41.07 -57.41 29.74
CA LYS A 2 -40.77 -56.74 28.45
C LYS A 2 -39.61 -55.77 28.70
N LEU A 3 -38.45 -56.33 28.41
CA LEU A 3 -37.14 -55.71 28.25
C LEU A 3 -37.16 -54.88 26.96
N GLN A 4 -36.72 -53.63 26.97
CA GLN A 4 -36.11 -53.01 25.79
C GLN A 4 -35.38 -51.69 26.13
N PHE A 5 -34.05 -51.85 26.29
CA PHE A 5 -32.98 -51.02 25.72
C PHE A 5 -33.24 -49.51 25.61
N LEU A 6 -32.86 -48.77 26.67
CA LEU A 6 -32.59 -47.34 26.56
C LEU A 6 -31.16 -47.15 26.05
N MET A 7 -31.02 -47.11 24.72
CA MET A 7 -29.77 -46.86 24.01
C MET A 7 -29.30 -45.43 24.31
N THR A 8 -28.31 -45.29 25.20
CA THR A 8 -27.68 -44.01 25.54
C THR A 8 -26.83 -43.56 24.36
N LEU A 9 -27.41 -42.73 23.49
CA LEU A 9 -26.71 -42.07 22.41
C LEU A 9 -25.79 -41.00 23.04
N PHE A 10 -24.55 -41.38 23.34
CA PHE A 10 -23.48 -40.43 23.66
C PHE A 10 -23.22 -39.60 22.39
N LEU A 11 -23.88 -38.43 22.30
CA LEU A 11 -23.49 -37.36 21.40
C LEU A 11 -22.08 -36.92 21.78
N LEU A 12 -21.08 -37.53 21.14
CA LEU A 12 -19.77 -36.94 20.98
C LEU A 12 -19.97 -35.63 20.21
N ALA A 13 -20.23 -34.56 20.94
CA ALA A 13 -20.09 -33.21 20.44
C ALA A 13 -18.61 -33.03 20.13
N SER A 14 -18.22 -33.38 18.90
CA SER A 14 -16.95 -32.97 18.32
C SER A 14 -16.97 -31.45 18.30
N ILE A 15 -16.40 -30.85 19.35
CA ILE A 15 -16.14 -29.43 19.39
C ILE A 15 -15.09 -29.21 18.31
N VAL A 16 -15.53 -28.84 17.10
CA VAL A 16 -14.63 -28.30 16.09
C VAL A 16 -14.14 -26.98 16.69
N GLN A 17 -13.02 -27.01 17.39
CA GLN A 17 -12.32 -25.81 17.79
C GLN A 17 -11.81 -25.17 16.52
N ALA A 18 -12.59 -24.25 15.97
CA ALA A 18 -12.09 -23.31 15.00
C ALA A 18 -10.91 -22.59 15.66
N SER A 19 -9.69 -22.85 15.17
CA SER A 19 -8.51 -22.14 15.64
C SER A 19 -8.70 -20.67 15.33
N VAL A 20 -8.89 -19.85 16.36
CA VAL A 20 -8.89 -18.40 16.21
C VAL A 20 -7.48 -18.01 15.77
N PRO A 21 -7.31 -17.27 14.66
CA PRO A 21 -5.99 -16.84 14.24
C PRO A 21 -5.40 -15.88 15.27
N GLU A 22 -4.09 -15.93 15.43
CA GLU A 22 -3.33 -15.03 16.30
C GLU A 22 -2.60 -13.99 15.45
N GLU A 23 -2.46 -12.76 15.94
CA GLU A 23 -1.60 -11.78 15.28
C GLU A 23 -0.13 -12.10 15.54
N LYS A 24 0.66 -12.23 14.47
CA LYS A 24 2.11 -12.41 14.55
C LYS A 24 2.84 -11.40 13.67
N LEU A 25 3.91 -10.83 14.23
CA LEU A 25 4.86 -10.01 13.48
C LEU A 25 5.37 -10.76 12.24
N VAL A 26 5.51 -10.02 11.15
CA VAL A 26 6.04 -10.56 9.88
C VAL A 26 7.34 -9.87 9.48
N PRO A 27 8.22 -10.58 8.76
CA PRO A 27 9.40 -9.97 8.15
C PRO A 27 9.04 -8.80 7.23
N VAL A 28 9.75 -7.69 7.42
CA VAL A 28 9.72 -6.53 6.51
C VAL A 28 11.12 -6.36 5.91
N ASP A 29 11.15 -6.05 4.62
CA ASP A 29 12.37 -5.94 3.82
C ASP A 29 12.79 -4.50 3.58
N HIS A 30 11.82 -3.63 3.33
CA HIS A 30 12.09 -2.25 2.92
C HIS A 30 10.96 -1.31 3.30
N LEU A 31 11.33 -0.07 3.62
CA LEU A 31 10.42 1.01 3.93
C LEU A 31 10.67 2.16 2.95
N TYR A 32 9.65 2.49 2.16
CA TYR A 32 9.66 3.59 1.20
C TYR A 32 8.89 4.78 1.77
N VAL A 33 9.48 5.97 1.65
CA VAL A 33 8.86 7.24 2.05
C VAL A 33 8.71 8.11 0.80
N PRO A 34 7.52 8.18 0.19
CA PRO A 34 7.24 9.11 -0.90
C PRO A 34 7.45 10.56 -0.48
N ALA A 35 7.85 11.40 -1.42
CA ALA A 35 8.06 12.83 -1.19
C ALA A 35 6.81 13.64 -1.55
N GLY A 36 6.74 14.87 -1.06
CA GLY A 36 5.73 15.85 -1.48
C GLY A 36 4.45 15.85 -0.66
N PHE A 37 4.48 15.38 0.59
CA PHE A 37 3.38 15.53 1.52
C PHE A 37 3.41 16.90 2.23
N ASP A 38 2.25 17.51 2.41
CA ASP A 38 2.05 18.72 3.21
C ASP A 38 1.01 18.54 4.34
N THR A 39 0.63 19.63 5.01
CA THR A 39 -0.31 19.62 6.14
C THR A 39 -1.76 19.30 5.79
N ASN A 40 -2.13 19.35 4.51
CA ASN A 40 -3.49 19.05 4.05
C ASN A 40 -3.59 17.68 3.34
N ASP A 41 -2.46 17.08 3.00
CA ASP A 41 -2.35 15.73 2.45
C ASP A 41 -2.58 14.64 3.50
N ASN A 42 -3.30 13.58 3.10
CA ASN A 42 -3.32 12.34 3.87
C ASN A 42 -2.02 11.56 3.62
N SER A 43 -1.05 11.71 4.52
CA SER A 43 0.29 11.15 4.37
C SER A 43 0.27 9.62 4.47
N GLU A 44 1.13 8.97 3.69
CA GLU A 44 1.31 7.52 3.73
C GLU A 44 2.73 7.09 3.36
N ILE A 45 3.07 5.87 3.75
CA ILE A 45 4.34 5.22 3.43
C ILE A 45 4.07 3.80 2.92
N VAL A 46 5.05 3.19 2.28
CA VAL A 46 4.89 1.84 1.73
C VAL A 46 5.94 0.92 2.31
N ILE A 47 5.50 -0.21 2.84
CA ILE A 47 6.35 -1.25 3.41
C ILE A 47 6.28 -2.46 2.50
N THR A 48 7.43 -3.04 2.19
CA THR A 48 7.50 -4.35 1.52
C THR A 48 8.11 -5.36 2.45
N GLY A 49 7.65 -6.60 2.33
CA GLY A 49 8.15 -7.72 3.12
C GLY A 49 7.66 -9.03 2.54
N PHE A 50 7.68 -10.07 3.36
CA PHE A 50 7.17 -11.37 2.96
C PHE A 50 6.51 -12.11 4.12
N LEU A 51 5.50 -12.90 3.78
CA LEU A 51 4.91 -13.88 4.66
C LEU A 51 5.77 -15.16 4.60
N PRO A 52 6.24 -15.71 5.75
CA PRO A 52 7.12 -16.87 5.76
C PRO A 52 6.51 -18.12 5.11
N ASN A 53 5.20 -18.32 5.29
CA ASN A 53 4.45 -19.44 4.74
C ASN A 53 2.96 -19.10 4.56
N LEU A 54 2.17 -20.04 4.05
CA LEU A 54 0.74 -19.83 3.82
C LEU A 54 -0.14 -19.90 5.08
N CYS A 55 0.41 -20.20 6.27
CA CYS A 55 -0.33 -20.02 7.53
C CYS A 55 -0.54 -18.54 7.87
N HIS A 56 0.33 -17.67 7.38
CA HIS A 56 0.17 -16.23 7.51
C HIS A 56 -0.79 -15.72 6.43
N LYS A 57 -1.75 -14.90 6.83
CA LYS A 57 -2.77 -14.29 5.96
C LYS A 57 -2.93 -12.81 6.29
N SER A 58 -3.36 -12.04 5.28
CA SER A 58 -3.81 -10.66 5.46
C SER A 58 -2.83 -9.81 6.28
N PRO A 59 -1.61 -9.55 5.75
CA PRO A 59 -0.68 -8.65 6.42
C PRO A 59 -1.38 -7.30 6.66
N SER A 60 -1.10 -6.70 7.81
CA SER A 60 -1.68 -5.43 8.22
C SER A 60 -0.69 -4.64 9.07
N SER A 61 -0.98 -3.36 9.23
CA SER A 61 -0.13 -2.43 9.97
C SER A 61 -0.92 -1.70 11.06
N VAL A 62 -0.29 -1.53 12.22
CA VAL A 62 -0.81 -0.72 13.33
C VAL A 62 0.11 0.45 13.58
N VAL A 63 -0.43 1.66 13.48
CA VAL A 63 0.32 2.91 13.66
C VAL A 63 0.10 3.47 15.06
N LYS A 64 1.18 3.72 15.80
CA LYS A 64 1.19 4.37 17.12
C LYS A 64 2.03 5.64 17.05
N ARG A 65 1.39 6.80 17.24
CA ARG A 65 2.03 8.11 17.17
C ARG A 65 2.22 8.72 18.55
N THR A 66 3.45 9.17 18.83
CA THR A 66 3.80 9.92 20.04
C THR A 66 4.61 11.16 19.66
N GLY A 67 3.95 12.31 19.55
CA GLY A 67 4.58 13.54 19.05
C GLY A 67 5.06 13.37 17.61
N LYS A 68 6.35 13.63 17.36
CA LYS A 68 7.00 13.46 16.05
C LYS A 68 7.59 12.05 15.82
N LYS A 69 7.26 11.08 16.68
CA LYS A 69 7.66 9.67 16.52
C LYS A 69 6.47 8.83 16.11
N ILE A 70 6.64 8.03 15.05
CA ILE A 70 5.65 7.14 14.48
C ILE A 70 6.21 5.72 14.57
N ASN A 71 5.60 4.89 15.41
CA ASN A 71 5.94 3.48 15.53
C ASN A 71 4.90 2.67 14.77
N ILE A 72 5.36 1.74 13.94
CA ILE A 72 4.52 0.91 13.08
C ILE A 72 4.84 -0.53 13.38
N GLU A 73 3.80 -1.31 13.66
CA GLU A 73 3.88 -2.74 13.85
C GLU A 73 3.23 -3.41 12.64
N VAL A 74 3.97 -4.28 11.94
CA VAL A 74 3.47 -5.03 10.79
C VAL A 74 3.32 -6.48 11.19
N SER A 75 2.08 -6.95 11.17
CA SER A 75 1.70 -8.29 11.58
C SER A 75 0.84 -8.94 10.51
N SER A 76 0.45 -10.20 10.76
CA SER A 76 -0.48 -10.95 9.93
C SER A 76 -1.30 -11.87 10.83
N LEU A 77 -2.43 -12.33 10.30
CA LEU A 77 -3.21 -13.38 10.93
C LEU A 77 -2.52 -14.72 10.70
N TYR A 78 -2.09 -15.36 11.79
CA TYR A 78 -1.42 -16.64 11.78
C TYR A 78 -2.35 -17.76 12.22
N TYR A 79 -2.48 -18.78 11.37
CA TYR A 79 -3.14 -20.03 11.71
C TYR A 79 -2.10 -21.04 12.18
N HIS A 80 -2.38 -21.75 13.28
CA HIS A 80 -1.42 -22.68 13.86
C HIS A 80 -1.06 -23.83 12.90
N GLU A 81 0.17 -24.34 12.96
CA GLU A 81 0.70 -25.40 12.08
C GLU A 81 -0.07 -26.73 12.17
N SER A 82 -0.83 -26.92 13.25
CA SER A 82 -1.78 -28.02 13.37
C SER A 82 -2.91 -27.96 12.32
N ASN A 83 -3.03 -26.83 11.62
CA ASN A 83 -3.86 -26.70 10.44
C ASN A 83 -3.15 -27.36 9.24
N PRO A 84 -3.68 -28.47 8.69
CA PRO A 84 -3.04 -29.23 7.62
C PRO A 84 -2.96 -28.47 6.28
N PHE A 85 -3.43 -27.22 6.22
CA PHE A 85 -3.50 -26.39 5.01
C PHE A 85 -2.46 -25.25 4.96
N CYS A 86 -1.30 -25.42 5.59
CA CYS A 86 -0.21 -24.44 5.54
C CYS A 86 1.04 -24.91 4.78
N PRO A 87 1.07 -24.81 3.45
CA PRO A 87 2.30 -25.02 2.69
C PRO A 87 3.41 -24.01 3.05
N GLU A 88 4.64 -24.50 3.10
CA GLU A 88 5.88 -23.70 3.23
C GLU A 88 6.16 -22.97 1.92
N MET A 89 5.61 -21.77 1.77
CA MET A 89 5.79 -20.91 0.61
C MET A 89 5.89 -19.45 1.05
N VAL A 90 7.00 -18.82 0.70
CA VAL A 90 7.21 -17.39 0.94
C VAL A 90 6.34 -16.57 -0.01
N VAL A 91 5.55 -15.65 0.54
CA VAL A 91 4.67 -14.77 -0.25
C VAL A 91 5.06 -13.31 -0.04
N PRO A 92 5.57 -12.60 -1.04
CA PRO A 92 5.90 -11.19 -0.91
C PRO A 92 4.63 -10.35 -0.77
N PHE A 93 4.71 -9.25 -0.01
CA PHE A 93 3.62 -8.29 0.12
C PHE A 93 4.11 -6.85 -0.02
N VAL A 94 3.18 -5.97 -0.38
CA VAL A 94 3.33 -4.52 -0.39
C VAL A 94 2.18 -3.96 0.44
N GLU A 95 2.49 -3.30 1.54
CA GLU A 95 1.53 -2.72 2.48
C GLU A 95 1.63 -1.20 2.43
N THR A 96 0.49 -0.53 2.22
CA THR A 96 0.42 0.94 2.25
C THR A 96 -0.07 1.37 3.63
N VAL A 97 0.79 2.01 4.40
CA VAL A 97 0.48 2.44 5.76
C VAL A 97 0.05 3.90 5.75
N LYS A 98 -1.22 4.14 6.04
CA LYS A 98 -1.79 5.48 6.16
C LYS A 98 -1.37 6.10 7.48
N LEU A 99 -0.67 7.24 7.41
CA LEU A 99 -0.24 8.01 8.58
C LEU A 99 -1.25 9.07 9.00
N GLY A 100 -2.19 9.43 8.11
CA GLY A 100 -3.17 10.47 8.38
C GLY A 100 -2.65 11.86 8.04
N LEU A 101 -3.41 12.87 8.48
CA LEU A 101 -2.95 14.26 8.49
C LEU A 101 -1.85 14.44 9.55
N LEU A 102 -0.77 15.09 9.14
CA LEU A 102 0.39 15.38 9.98
C LEU A 102 0.66 16.89 9.98
N ASP A 103 1.01 17.43 11.15
CA ASP A 103 1.47 18.81 11.24
C ASP A 103 2.85 18.96 10.59
N LYS A 104 3.15 20.15 10.07
CA LYS A 104 4.46 20.49 9.51
C LYS A 104 5.61 20.02 10.41
N GLY A 105 6.64 19.46 9.78
CA GLY A 105 7.90 19.11 10.44
C GLY A 105 8.41 17.73 10.04
N ASN A 106 9.49 17.31 10.70
CA ASN A 106 10.12 16.03 10.45
C ASN A 106 9.65 15.00 11.48
N TYR A 107 9.26 13.82 11.00
CA TYR A 107 8.86 12.69 11.82
C TYR A 107 9.87 11.57 11.68
N GLU A 108 10.13 10.87 12.79
CA GLU A 108 10.89 9.64 12.83
C GLU A 108 9.92 8.47 12.73
N ILE A 109 10.16 7.56 11.78
CA ILE A 109 9.37 6.36 11.57
C ILE A 109 10.21 5.16 11.97
N THR A 110 9.66 4.32 12.85
CA THR A 110 10.26 3.02 13.22
C THR A 110 9.24 1.91 12.93
N VAL A 111 9.60 0.98 12.06
CA VAL A 111 8.81 -0.21 11.74
C VAL A 111 9.37 -1.40 12.50
N ASN A 112 8.52 -2.19 13.15
CA ASN A 112 8.88 -3.42 13.87
C ASN A 112 10.05 -3.22 14.85
N GLY A 113 10.02 -2.12 15.61
CA GLY A 113 11.09 -1.75 16.54
C GLY A 113 11.45 -2.85 17.56
N LYS A 114 12.74 -2.99 17.85
CA LYS A 114 13.35 -4.02 18.71
C LYS A 114 13.22 -5.45 18.19
N SER A 115 12.83 -5.63 16.93
CA SER A 115 12.84 -6.92 16.24
C SER A 115 14.04 -7.03 15.28
N PRO A 116 14.36 -8.23 14.78
CA PRO A 116 15.36 -8.39 13.72
C PRO A 116 15.00 -7.70 12.39
N TRP A 117 13.74 -7.28 12.23
CA TRP A 117 13.21 -6.62 11.03
C TRP A 117 12.95 -5.13 11.27
N GLU A 118 13.66 -4.53 12.23
CA GLU A 118 13.54 -3.10 12.49
C GLU A 118 14.01 -2.27 11.28
N LEU A 119 13.15 -1.36 10.82
CA LEU A 119 13.48 -0.35 9.80
C LEU A 119 13.25 1.04 10.37
N ASN A 120 14.13 1.98 10.03
CA ASN A 120 14.03 3.36 10.48
C ASN A 120 14.12 4.32 9.29
N GLU A 121 13.20 5.29 9.23
CA GLU A 121 13.19 6.34 8.22
C GLU A 121 12.72 7.68 8.77
N LYS A 122 12.81 8.72 7.94
CA LYS A 122 12.24 10.04 8.23
C LYS A 122 11.30 10.48 7.13
N ILE A 123 10.20 11.11 7.53
CA ILE A 123 9.29 11.80 6.62
C ILE A 123 9.24 13.29 6.99
N ALA A 124 9.29 14.14 5.97
CA ALA A 124 9.20 15.58 6.10
C ALA A 124 7.85 16.05 5.57
N ILE A 125 7.10 16.78 6.40
CA ILE A 125 5.79 17.34 6.07
C ILE A 125 5.94 18.84 5.91
N SER A 126 5.56 19.33 4.73
CA SER A 126 5.61 20.76 4.37
C SER A 126 4.38 21.50 4.88
N GLU A 127 4.45 22.84 4.93
CA GLU A 127 3.23 23.64 5.13
C GLU A 127 2.46 23.69 3.82
N SER A 128 1.15 23.47 3.87
CA SER A 128 0.33 23.66 2.68
C SER A 128 0.22 25.13 2.31
N THR A 129 0.21 25.40 1.01
CA THR A 129 -0.02 26.73 0.44
C THR A 129 -1.47 26.98 0.05
N SER A 130 -2.34 25.97 0.13
CA SER A 130 -3.75 26.06 -0.28
C SER A 130 -4.67 25.27 0.65
N ALA A 131 -5.96 25.56 0.59
CA ALA A 131 -6.99 24.79 1.28
C ALA A 131 -7.43 23.53 0.50
N SER A 132 -6.91 23.34 -0.72
CA SER A 132 -7.23 22.19 -1.57
C SER A 132 -6.27 21.07 -1.28
N VAL A 133 -6.78 19.84 -1.08
CA VAL A 133 -5.96 18.63 -0.87
C VAL A 133 -4.94 18.43 -2.00
N ASP A 134 -5.30 18.83 -3.22
CA ASP A 134 -4.38 18.84 -4.35
C ASP A 134 -4.56 20.12 -5.17
N ASP A 135 -3.44 20.62 -5.70
CA ASP A 135 -3.42 21.78 -6.59
C ASP A 135 -3.80 21.41 -8.03
N HIS A 136 -3.91 20.12 -8.35
CA HIS A 136 -4.13 19.59 -9.69
C HIS A 136 -5.22 18.52 -9.72
N HIS A 137 -5.87 18.37 -10.88
CA HIS A 137 -6.69 17.20 -11.16
C HIS A 137 -5.79 16.09 -11.70
N TYR A 138 -5.82 14.90 -11.09
CA TYR A 138 -5.07 13.75 -11.59
C TYR A 138 -5.94 12.81 -12.42
N ALA A 139 -5.30 11.95 -13.21
CA ALA A 139 -5.97 10.83 -13.83
C ALA A 139 -6.45 9.83 -12.77
N TYR A 140 -7.58 9.17 -12.97
CA TYR A 140 -7.98 8.05 -12.10
C TYR A 140 -7.22 6.80 -12.52
N VAL A 141 -6.06 6.59 -11.91
CA VAL A 141 -5.18 5.43 -12.17
C VAL A 141 -5.68 4.25 -11.36
N SER A 142 -5.88 3.11 -12.02
CA SER A 142 -6.29 1.86 -11.36
C SER A 142 -5.11 0.93 -11.09
N TYR A 143 -4.13 0.88 -11.99
CA TYR A 143 -2.91 0.09 -11.78
C TYR A 143 -1.76 0.58 -12.67
N VAL A 144 -0.54 0.17 -12.31
CA VAL A 144 0.68 0.41 -13.07
C VAL A 144 1.15 -0.89 -13.70
N ASP A 145 1.12 -0.94 -15.02
CA ASP A 145 1.63 -2.05 -15.82
C ASP A 145 3.13 -1.86 -16.06
N LYS A 146 3.93 -2.85 -15.66
CA LYS A 146 5.39 -2.77 -15.60
C LYS A 146 5.98 -3.64 -16.69
N GLU A 147 6.25 -3.06 -17.85
CA GLU A 147 7.00 -3.74 -18.89
C GLU A 147 8.50 -3.64 -18.54
N THR A 148 9.01 -4.70 -17.91
CA THR A 148 10.30 -4.70 -17.18
C THR A 148 11.52 -4.48 -18.07
N ALA A 149 11.37 -4.50 -19.39
CA ALA A 149 12.46 -4.43 -20.36
C ALA A 149 12.74 -3.03 -20.91
N SER A 150 11.80 -2.09 -20.84
CA SER A 150 11.89 -0.82 -21.58
C SER A 150 12.33 0.38 -20.74
N GLY A 151 12.35 0.26 -19.40
CA GLY A 151 12.45 1.43 -18.52
C GLY A 151 11.17 2.27 -18.53
N GLU A 152 10.09 1.76 -19.11
CA GLU A 152 8.79 2.41 -19.19
C GLU A 152 7.77 1.63 -18.37
N VAL A 153 6.78 2.37 -17.88
CA VAL A 153 5.57 1.81 -17.28
C VAL A 153 4.35 2.40 -17.99
N VAL A 154 3.23 1.68 -17.88
CA VAL A 154 1.96 2.14 -18.43
C VAL A 154 0.98 2.34 -17.28
N LEU A 155 0.57 3.59 -17.09
CA LEU A 155 -0.50 3.95 -16.16
C LEU A 155 -1.83 3.64 -16.84
N ARG A 156 -2.63 2.75 -16.23
CA ARG A 156 -3.92 2.32 -16.77
C ARG A 156 -5.03 2.66 -15.80
N GLY A 157 -6.15 3.10 -16.35
CA GLY A 157 -7.31 3.53 -15.58
C GLY A 157 -8.36 4.15 -16.48
N TYR A 158 -9.12 5.09 -15.94
CA TYR A 158 -10.18 5.77 -16.66
C TYR A 158 -10.26 7.25 -16.27
N ASN A 159 -10.84 8.09 -17.12
CA ASN A 159 -11.28 9.42 -16.71
C ASN A 159 -12.80 9.39 -16.51
N PRO A 160 -13.35 10.07 -15.50
CA PRO A 160 -14.80 10.12 -15.28
C PRO A 160 -15.53 10.96 -16.33
N SER A 161 -14.80 11.67 -17.19
CA SER A 161 -15.32 12.45 -18.30
C SER A 161 -14.31 12.54 -19.45
N ASP A 162 -14.80 12.77 -20.67
CA ASP A 162 -13.97 13.09 -21.85
C ASP A 162 -13.64 14.58 -21.98
N CYS A 163 -14.05 15.41 -21.00
CA CYS A 163 -13.62 16.80 -20.91
C CYS A 163 -12.22 16.98 -20.30
N PHE A 164 -11.63 15.91 -19.76
CA PHE A 164 -10.28 15.90 -19.22
C PHE A 164 -9.34 15.13 -20.13
N GLU A 165 -8.22 15.76 -20.47
CA GLU A 165 -7.13 15.15 -21.21
C GLU A 165 -5.85 15.19 -20.39
N LEU A 166 -4.97 14.20 -20.58
CA LEU A 166 -3.65 14.22 -19.96
C LEU A 166 -2.91 15.47 -20.42
N ASP A 167 -2.47 16.28 -19.47
CA ASP A 167 -1.58 17.39 -19.77
C ASP A 167 -0.13 16.91 -19.76
N ARG A 168 0.28 16.34 -18.63
CA ARG A 168 1.65 15.84 -18.40
C ARG A 168 1.71 14.90 -17.22
N ILE A 169 2.82 14.16 -17.11
CA ILE A 169 3.13 13.35 -15.94
C ILE A 169 4.35 13.96 -15.27
N GLU A 170 4.14 14.53 -14.08
CA GLU A 170 5.21 15.03 -13.23
C GLU A 170 5.60 13.99 -12.19
N TYR A 171 6.76 14.16 -11.56
CA TYR A 171 7.16 13.33 -10.44
C TYR A 171 8.00 14.12 -9.43
N LEU A 172 7.95 13.68 -8.17
CA LEU A 172 8.83 14.13 -7.10
C LEU A 172 9.63 12.94 -6.57
N SER A 173 10.94 13.13 -6.51
CA SER A 173 11.87 12.11 -6.03
C SER A 173 12.21 12.35 -4.57
N ASN A 174 12.17 11.28 -3.75
CA ASN A 174 12.75 11.31 -2.41
C ASN A 174 14.30 11.26 -2.42
N LYS A 175 14.91 11.24 -3.62
CA LYS A 175 16.36 11.15 -3.87
C LYS A 175 17.01 9.86 -3.38
N LYS A 176 16.21 8.85 -3.05
CA LYS A 176 16.67 7.56 -2.53
C LYS A 176 16.11 6.40 -3.35
N ASP A 177 14.81 6.17 -3.27
CA ASP A 177 14.15 4.93 -3.73
C ASP A 177 12.63 5.06 -3.98
N ALA A 178 12.06 6.27 -3.91
CA ALA A 178 10.63 6.49 -4.16
C ALA A 178 10.40 7.70 -5.06
N LEU A 179 9.46 7.53 -5.98
CA LEU A 179 8.96 8.56 -6.88
C LEU A 179 7.46 8.74 -6.63
N SER A 180 7.06 9.93 -6.20
CA SER A 180 5.66 10.35 -6.19
C SER A 180 5.29 10.81 -7.60
N VAL A 181 4.44 10.06 -8.28
CA VAL A 181 4.08 10.27 -9.70
C VAL A 181 2.71 10.94 -9.79
N MET A 182 2.62 12.02 -10.55
CA MET A 182 1.44 12.89 -10.65
C MET A 182 0.99 12.98 -12.11
N PRO A 183 -0.01 12.18 -12.54
CA PRO A 183 -0.57 12.25 -13.88
C PRO A 183 -1.57 13.41 -13.97
N ILE A 184 -1.08 14.62 -14.23
CA ILE A 184 -1.85 15.87 -14.22
C ILE A 184 -2.73 15.96 -15.47
N MET A 185 -4.00 16.25 -15.23
CA MET A 185 -5.06 16.41 -16.22
C MET A 185 -5.39 17.89 -16.42
N LYS A 186 -5.78 18.24 -17.65
CA LYS A 186 -6.35 19.55 -17.98
C LYS A 186 -7.78 19.41 -18.45
N GLN A 187 -8.63 20.35 -18.04
CA GLN A 187 -9.98 20.45 -18.56
C GLN A 187 -9.93 21.16 -19.93
N VAL A 188 -10.29 20.44 -20.99
CA VAL A 188 -10.29 20.96 -22.37
C VAL A 188 -11.67 21.45 -22.83
N ARG A 189 -12.73 21.16 -22.07
CA ARG A 189 -14.11 21.57 -22.35
C ARG A 189 -14.82 22.03 -21.08
N GLY A 190 -15.59 23.12 -21.18
CA GLY A 190 -16.34 23.66 -20.03
C GLY A 190 -17.48 22.77 -19.53
N PHE A 191 -18.04 21.90 -20.39
CA PHE A 191 -19.04 20.91 -20.02
C PHE A 191 -18.40 19.52 -19.90
N CYS A 192 -18.57 18.89 -18.73
CA CYS A 192 -18.00 17.59 -18.37
C CYS A 192 -19.11 16.56 -18.15
N PRO A 193 -19.58 15.87 -19.20
CA PRO A 193 -20.55 14.80 -19.03
C PRO A 193 -19.88 13.61 -18.34
N MET A 194 -20.63 12.92 -17.48
CA MET A 194 -20.18 11.65 -16.90
C MET A 194 -20.03 10.62 -18.02
N LYS A 195 -18.79 10.22 -18.29
CA LYS A 195 -18.43 9.27 -19.34
C LYS A 195 -17.09 8.65 -19.01
N MET A 196 -17.12 7.37 -18.68
CA MET A 196 -15.94 6.60 -18.31
C MET A 196 -15.09 6.34 -19.56
N VAL A 197 -13.98 7.07 -19.69
CA VAL A 197 -13.05 6.93 -20.83
C VAL A 197 -11.80 6.19 -20.35
N PRO A 198 -11.53 4.97 -20.83
CA PRO A 198 -10.31 4.28 -20.47
C PRO A 198 -9.09 4.97 -21.07
N PHE A 199 -7.96 4.94 -20.36
CA PHE A 199 -6.69 5.45 -20.86
C PHE A 199 -5.53 4.46 -20.63
N SER A 200 -4.44 4.71 -21.33
CA SER A 200 -3.19 3.97 -21.22
C SER A 200 -2.03 4.95 -21.47
N TYR A 201 -1.52 5.55 -20.41
CA TYR A 201 -0.45 6.55 -20.52
C TYR A 201 0.90 5.90 -20.31
N LYS A 202 1.77 5.97 -21.32
CA LYS A 202 3.16 5.52 -21.20
C LYS A 202 3.98 6.58 -20.49
N TRP A 203 4.79 6.15 -19.54
CA TRP A 203 5.70 7.02 -18.82
C TRP A 203 7.04 6.33 -18.63
N ARG A 204 8.13 7.04 -18.97
CA ARG A 204 9.48 6.54 -18.79
C ARG A 204 9.92 6.82 -17.36
N VAL A 205 10.30 5.78 -16.63
CA VAL A 205 10.76 5.91 -15.24
C VAL A 205 12.12 6.61 -15.26
N PRO A 206 12.29 7.73 -14.53
CA PRO A 206 13.56 8.42 -14.38
C PRO A 206 14.65 7.49 -13.84
N THR A 207 15.87 7.64 -14.34
CA THR A 207 17.03 6.82 -13.95
C THR A 207 17.96 7.54 -12.96
N GLU A 208 17.47 8.63 -12.35
CA GLU A 208 18.21 9.44 -11.38
C GLU A 208 18.42 8.74 -10.02
N LEU A 209 17.59 7.75 -9.70
CA LEU A 209 17.71 6.96 -8.49
C LEU A 209 18.67 5.80 -8.70
N SER A 210 19.66 5.66 -7.81
CA SER A 210 20.60 4.55 -7.83
C SER A 210 20.03 3.25 -7.26
N ALA A 211 18.81 3.28 -6.69
CA ALA A 211 18.18 2.12 -6.09
C ALA A 211 17.72 1.13 -7.18
N ARG A 212 18.00 -0.16 -6.98
CA ARG A 212 17.53 -1.22 -7.90
C ARG A 212 16.02 -1.40 -7.85
N LYS A 213 15.42 -1.27 -6.66
CA LYS A 213 13.97 -1.29 -6.45
C LYS A 213 13.51 0.13 -6.18
N VAL A 214 12.55 0.62 -6.96
CA VAL A 214 12.00 1.96 -6.83
C VAL A 214 10.50 1.87 -6.63
N LEU A 215 9.97 2.54 -5.61
CA LEU A 215 8.53 2.70 -5.45
C LEU A 215 8.03 3.76 -6.44
N LEU A 216 7.02 3.38 -7.23
CA LEU A 216 6.16 4.30 -7.95
C LEU A 216 4.91 4.51 -7.12
N HIS A 217 4.80 5.68 -6.49
CA HIS A 217 3.66 6.11 -5.69
C HIS A 217 2.80 7.06 -6.54
N VAL A 218 1.81 6.52 -7.24
CA VAL A 218 1.04 7.28 -8.22
C VAL A 218 -0.18 7.92 -7.56
N ARG A 219 -0.26 9.25 -7.52
CA ARG A 219 -1.47 9.96 -7.04
C ARG A 219 -2.64 9.76 -8.02
N THR A 220 -3.84 9.56 -7.50
CA THR A 220 -5.06 9.38 -8.29
C THR A 220 -6.14 10.40 -7.88
N MET A 221 -7.08 10.66 -8.79
CA MET A 221 -8.11 11.70 -8.68
C MET A 221 -8.95 11.63 -7.39
N ASP A 222 -9.11 10.45 -6.81
CA ASP A 222 -9.91 10.23 -5.59
C ASP A 222 -9.14 10.48 -4.29
N GLY A 223 -7.95 11.08 -4.36
CA GLY A 223 -7.09 11.36 -3.22
C GLY A 223 -6.42 10.13 -2.64
N THR A 224 -6.49 8.99 -3.33
CA THR A 224 -5.74 7.78 -2.98
C THR A 224 -4.44 7.67 -3.79
N SER A 225 -3.72 6.58 -3.62
CA SER A 225 -2.54 6.29 -4.42
C SER A 225 -2.55 4.85 -4.94
N VAL A 226 -1.86 4.64 -6.06
CA VAL A 226 -1.51 3.32 -6.59
C VAL A 226 -0.02 3.12 -6.41
N ASN A 227 0.34 2.14 -5.58
CA ASN A 227 1.73 1.83 -5.24
C ASN A 227 2.23 0.62 -6.06
N SER A 228 3.37 0.77 -6.73
CA SER A 228 3.98 -0.33 -7.48
C SER A 228 5.51 -0.29 -7.38
N VAL A 229 6.12 -1.42 -7.06
CA VAL A 229 7.60 -1.54 -7.04
C VAL A 229 8.10 -1.84 -8.45
N PHE A 230 8.89 -0.91 -8.98
CA PHE A 230 9.61 -1.01 -10.25
C PHE A 230 11.06 -1.47 -10.02
N TYR A 231 11.63 -2.16 -11.00
CA TYR A 231 12.98 -2.71 -10.92
C TYR A 231 13.83 -2.11 -12.04
N HIS A 232 14.85 -1.33 -11.68
CA HIS A 232 15.89 -0.95 -12.63
C HIS A 232 16.71 -2.20 -13.00
N GLN A 233 17.03 -2.30 -14.30
CA GLN A 233 17.93 -3.32 -14.82
C GLN A 233 19.39 -2.95 -14.57
#